data_AF-A0A1Q3W8U2-F1
#
_entry.id   AF-A0A1Q3W8U2-F1
#
_cell.length_a   1.000
_cell.length_b   1.000
_cell.length_c   1.000
_cell.angle_alpha   90.00
_cell.angle_beta   90.00
_cell.angle_gamma   90.00
#
_symmetry.space_group_name_H-M   'P 1'
#
loop_
_entity.id
_entity.type
_entity.pdbx_description
1 polymer ?
#
loop_
_entity_poly.entity_id
_entity_poly.type
_entity_poly.pdbx_seq_one_letter_code
_entity_poly.pdbx_strand_id
1 'polypeptide(L)' 'METTKQIEDEIPSMKKGQLNIYKPSDIKRWGVQRFLEETSVKEPFLLEFPEFTDEENKRMDEVLKEVDR' A
#
# COMPACT_ATOMS: atom_id res chain seq x y z
N MET A 1 -5.15 -10.98 25.10
CA MET A 1 -4.28 -9.97 25.71
C MET A 1 -4.35 -8.76 24.81
N GLU A 2 -5.06 -7.72 25.23
CA GLU A 2 -5.15 -6.47 24.47
C GLU A 2 -3.86 -5.68 24.71
N THR A 3 -2.96 -5.70 23.73
CA THR A 3 -1.79 -4.81 23.71
C THR A 3 -2.28 -3.42 23.34
N THR A 4 -2.56 -2.60 24.35
CA THR A 4 -2.66 -1.14 24.22
C THR A 4 -1.31 -0.61 23.77
N LYS A 5 -1.08 -0.57 22.45
CA LYS A 5 -0.03 0.27 21.86
C LYS A 5 -0.34 1.69 22.28
N GLN A 6 0.47 2.25 23.18
CA GLN A 6 0.38 3.66 23.52
C GLN A 6 0.56 4.46 22.23
N ILE A 7 -0.47 5.20 21.85
CA ILE A 7 -0.46 6.07 20.67
C ILE A 7 0.37 7.29 21.10
N GLU A 8 1.69 7.18 21.01
CA GLU A 8 2.61 8.28 21.37
C GLU A 8 2.55 9.46 20.38
N ASP A 9 1.80 9.34 19.28
CA ASP A 9 1.75 10.31 18.18
C ASP A 9 0.30 10.69 17.81
N GLU A 10 -0.40 11.39 18.70
CA GLU A 10 -1.69 12.00 18.37
C GLU A 10 -1.53 13.15 17.36
N ILE A 11 -2.31 13.12 16.28
CA ILE A 11 -2.36 14.21 15.30
C ILE A 11 -2.96 15.43 16.01
N PRO A 12 -2.31 16.61 15.97
CA PRO A 12 -2.82 17.82 16.60
C PRO A 12 -4.26 18.12 16.14
N SER A 13 -5.16 18.31 17.10
CA SER A 13 -6.56 18.61 16.80
C SER A 13 -6.69 19.92 16.03
N MET A 14 -7.54 19.92 14.99
CA MET A 14 -7.80 21.12 14.19
C MET A 14 -8.61 22.10 15.02
N LYS A 15 -8.05 23.29 15.29
CA LYS A 15 -8.78 24.37 15.96
C LYS A 15 -9.63 25.13 14.94
N LYS A 16 -10.91 25.32 15.26
CA LYS A 16 -11.88 26.01 14.38
C LYS A 16 -11.40 27.44 14.09
N GLY A 17 -11.19 27.76 12.82
CA GLY A 17 -10.72 29.09 12.38
C GLY A 17 -9.19 29.26 12.32
N GLN A 18 -8.40 28.23 12.63
CA GLN A 18 -6.95 28.24 12.42
C GLN A 18 -6.54 27.24 11.32
N LEU A 19 -5.59 27.64 10.47
CA LEU A 19 -4.92 26.73 9.55
C LEU A 19 -3.89 25.91 10.35
N ASN A 20 -4.03 24.59 10.36
CA ASN A 20 -2.97 23.71 10.83
C ASN A 20 -1.86 23.67 9.77
N ILE A 21 -0.64 24.04 10.15
CA ILE A 21 0.55 23.96 9.29
C ILE A 21 1.33 22.72 9.70
N TYR A 22 1.45 21.78 8.78
CA TYR A 22 2.23 20.56 8.96
C TYR A 22 3.56 20.66 8.23
N LYS A 23 4.64 20.19 8.85
CA LYS A 23 5.91 20.02 8.14
C LYS A 23 5.81 18.78 7.23
N PRO A 24 6.62 18.70 6.16
CA PRO A 24 6.68 17.49 5.34
C PRO A 24 6.95 16.21 6.14
N SER A 25 7.77 16.30 7.21
CA SER A 25 8.03 15.18 8.12
C SER A 25 6.78 14.70 8.87
N ASP A 26 5.90 15.63 9.25
CA ASP A 26 4.64 15.32 9.94
C ASP A 26 3.67 14.57 9.01
N ILE A 27 3.61 14.97 7.73
CA ILE A 27 2.80 14.30 6.70
C ILE A 27 3.30 12.87 6.45
N LYS A 28 4.63 12.68 6.38
CA LYS A 28 5.22 11.35 6.21
C LYS A 28 4.88 10.43 7.38
N ARG A 29 5.04 10.92 8.62
CA ARG A 29 4.81 10.14 9.83
C ARG A 29 3.32 9.83 10.05
N TRP A 30 2.45 10.84 10.03
CA TRP A 30 1.03 10.66 10.39
C TRP A 30 0.15 10.26 9.21
N GLY A 31 0.46 10.73 8.01
CA GLY A 31 -0.31 10.40 6.81
C GLY A 31 0.17 9.11 6.19
N VAL A 32 1.41 9.10 5.68
CA VAL A 32 1.90 8.02 4.82
C VAL A 32 2.22 6.75 5.62
N GLN A 33 3.04 6.85 6.65
CA GLN A 33 3.47 5.68 7.41
C GLN A 33 2.29 5.01 8.12
N ARG A 34 1.41 5.78 8.75
CA ARG A 34 0.23 5.25 9.44
C ARG A 34 -0.77 4.60 8.48
N PHE A 35 -0.99 5.20 7.31
CA PHE A 35 -1.82 4.60 6.27
C PHE A 35 -1.22 3.28 5.77
N LEU A 36 0.08 3.24 5.51
CA LEU A 36 0.76 2.02 5.09
C LEU A 36 0.73 0.95 6.18
N GLU A 37 0.90 1.28 7.46
CA GLU A 37 0.79 0.32 8.56
C GLU A 37 -0.61 -0.29 8.71
N GLU A 38 -1.65 0.49 8.41
CA GLU A 38 -3.05 0.04 8.47
C GLU A 38 -3.44 -0.80 7.25
N THR A 39 -3.00 -0.39 6.07
CA THR A 39 -3.39 -1.02 4.79
C THR A 39 -2.44 -2.11 4.33
N SER A 40 -1.23 -2.17 4.87
CA SER A 40 -0.27 -3.22 4.52
C SER A 40 -0.80 -4.57 4.99
N VAL A 41 -0.84 -5.51 4.04
CA VAL A 41 -1.02 -6.92 4.37
C VAL A 41 0.23 -7.36 5.11
N LYS A 42 0.07 -7.65 6.41
CA LYS A 42 1.20 -8.02 7.31
C LYS A 42 1.58 -9.49 7.19
N GLU A 43 0.67 -10.30 6.67
CA GLU A 43 0.92 -11.71 6.40
C GLU A 43 1.64 -11.84 5.06
N PRO A 44 2.58 -12.79 4.94
CA PRO A 44 3.22 -13.05 3.66
C PRO A 44 2.14 -13.39 2.64
N PHE A 45 2.21 -12.75 1.48
CA PHE A 45 1.32 -13.04 0.35
C PHE A 45 1.69 -14.42 -0.22
N LEU A 46 1.17 -15.48 0.42
CA LEU A 46 1.39 -16.88 0.05
C LEU A 46 0.36 -17.35 -0.99
N LEU A 47 0.07 -16.51 -1.98
CA LEU A 47 -0.71 -16.95 -3.12
C LEU A 47 0.21 -17.73 -4.04
N GLU A 48 -0.07 -19.03 -4.15
CA GLU A 48 0.38 -19.83 -5.28
C GLU A 48 -0.28 -19.24 -6.51
N PHE A 49 0.51 -18.55 -7.33
CA PHE A 49 0.02 -18.07 -8.62
C PHE A 49 -0.24 -19.30 -9.48
N PRO A 50 -1.43 -19.44 -10.09
CA PRO A 50 -1.64 -20.49 -11.07
C PRO A 50 -0.61 -20.33 -12.18
N GLU A 51 0.11 -21.41 -12.49
CA GLU A 51 0.96 -21.45 -13.66
C GLU A 51 0.09 -21.21 -14.90
N PHE A 52 0.61 -20.46 -15.86
CA PHE A 52 -0.08 -20.28 -17.14
C PHE A 52 -0.24 -21.63 -17.83
N THR A 53 -1.44 -21.90 -18.29
CA THR A 53 -1.72 -23.06 -19.14
C THR A 53 -0.98 -22.94 -20.47
N ASP A 54 -0.74 -24.08 -21.14
CA ASP A 54 -0.12 -24.10 -22.47
C ASP A 54 -0.88 -23.24 -23.49
N GLU A 55 -2.21 -23.18 -23.38
CA GLU A 55 -3.05 -22.33 -24.24
C GLU A 55 -2.84 -20.84 -23.98
N GLU A 56 -2.67 -20.44 -22.72
CA GLU A 56 -2.36 -19.06 -22.34
C GLU A 56 -0.97 -18.64 -22.83
N ASN A 57 0.02 -19.52 -22.67
CA ASN A 57 1.38 -19.30 -23.17
C ASN A 57 1.38 -19.12 -24.69
N LYS A 58 0.65 -19.97 -25.42
CA LYS A 58 0.53 -19.85 -26.87
C LYS A 58 -0.11 -18.54 -27.32
N ARG A 59 -1.16 -18.07 -26.63
CA ARG A 59 -1.77 -16.76 -26.91
C ARG A 59 -0.78 -15.61 -26.66
N MET A 60 0.01 -15.71 -25.59
CA MET A 60 1.03 -14.71 -25.29
C MET A 60 2.11 -14.66 -26.37
N ASP A 61 2.58 -15.81 -26.85
CA ASP A 61 3.59 -15.90 -27.92
C ASP A 61 3.11 -15.28 -29.25
N GLU A 62 1.81 -15.41 -29.56
CA GLU A 62 1.21 -14.80 -30.75
C GLU A 62 1.18 -13.28 -30.64
N VAL A 63 0.79 -12.75 -29.47
CA VAL A 63 0.79 -11.30 -29.20
C VAL A 63 2.20 -10.72 -29.26
N LEU A 64 3.19 -11.39 -28.66
CA LEU A 64 4.58 -10.92 -28.69
C LEU A 64 5.15 -10.83 -30.11
N LYS A 65 4.78 -11.76 -30.99
CA LYS A 65 5.19 -11.74 -32.41
C LYS A 65 4.54 -10.61 -33.21
N GLU A 66 3.35 -10.16 -32.81
CA GLU A 66 2.67 -9.04 -33.45
C GLU A 66 3.26 -7.69 -33.03
N VAL A 67 3.71 -7.58 -31.77
CA VAL A 67 4.33 -6.35 -31.23
C VAL A 67 5.76 -6.12 -31.74
N ASP A 68 6.49 -7.18 -32.09
CA ASP A 68 7.87 -7.10 -32.60
C ASP A 68 7.97 -6.80 -34.12
N ARG A 69 6.87 -6.36 -34.73
CA ARG A 69 6.72 -6.13 -36.18
C ARG A 69 6.40 -4.67 -36.49
#